data_AF-A0A953EFC3-F1
#
_entry.id   AF-A0A953EFC3-F1
#
_cell.length_a   1.000
_cell.length_b   1.000
_cell.length_c   1.000
_cell.angle_alpha   90.00
_cell.angle_beta   90.00
_cell.angle_gamma   90.00
#
_symmetry.space_group_name_H-M   'P 1'
#
loop_
_entity.id
_entity.type
_entity.pdbx_description
1 polymer ?
#
loop_
_entity_poly.entity_id
_entity_poly.type
_entity_poly.pdbx_seq_one_letter_code
_entity_poly.pdbx_strand_id
1 'polypeptide(L)'
;MADFRGNNGGDTLIVVPGTNSYDGLGGTDTLDFPETPFQHAMVAKTGPLSGTVTIGGDVSTFANIENLGFFDGRLTFDINDRDAQIFRLYETAFDRAPDQPGFESWTNLLDGTFSLKQIADFFITSPEGTARFGNLDNTAFVTELYQDVLGRSATPGEINGWVNLLAQPGETRGDVLVGFSESQEHVNLTAPAVQAGLWDNDRDIINISIVYHTGLGRAPDLDGAHAWAAFLDIANASLHDLTDAFAAVPEFRDHHRGQDNATYVTQLYEEGLGRTPSQAEVNSWVSLLDSGTSRELVYFDFVSSQEALAHAYAQATHG
;
A
#
# COMPACT_ATOMS: atom_id res chain seq x y z
N MET A 1 33.62 -3.48 10.37
CA MET A 1 32.37 -3.22 11.08
C MET A 1 32.40 -1.80 11.57
N ALA A 2 31.71 -0.91 10.86
CA ALA A 2 31.44 0.44 11.34
C ALA A 2 30.16 0.43 12.19
N ASP A 3 30.05 1.41 13.09
CA ASP A 3 28.88 1.64 13.94
C ASP A 3 28.32 3.02 13.61
N PHE A 4 27.07 3.06 13.16
CA PHE A 4 26.34 4.26 12.79
C PHE A 4 25.23 4.50 13.80
N ARG A 5 25.08 5.75 14.24
CA ARG A 5 24.09 6.11 15.26
C ARG A 5 23.33 7.36 14.85
N GLY A 6 22.03 7.31 15.08
CA GLY A 6 21.15 8.47 15.07
C GLY A 6 21.31 9.33 16.33
N ASN A 7 20.23 10.02 16.68
CA ASN A 7 20.06 10.87 17.84
C ASN A 7 18.69 10.59 18.48
N ASN A 8 18.07 11.56 19.15
CA ASN A 8 16.78 11.34 19.82
C ASN A 8 15.58 11.85 18.99
N GLY A 9 15.80 12.26 17.74
CA GLY A 9 14.78 12.60 16.76
C GLY A 9 14.74 11.55 15.65
N GLY A 10 13.74 11.62 14.77
CA GLY A 10 13.64 10.67 13.66
C GLY A 10 14.75 10.89 12.63
N ASP A 11 15.57 9.86 12.44
CA ASP A 11 16.73 9.87 11.56
C ASP A 11 16.57 8.92 10.37
N THR A 12 17.23 9.27 9.27
CA THR A 12 17.43 8.35 8.13
C THR A 12 18.90 7.96 8.07
N LEU A 13 19.19 6.70 8.35
CA LEU A 13 20.52 6.11 8.28
C LEU A 13 20.66 5.37 6.96
N ILE A 14 21.48 5.89 6.05
CA ILE A 14 21.73 5.25 4.75
C ILE A 14 22.77 4.14 4.94
N VAL A 15 22.47 2.95 4.41
CA VAL A 15 23.41 1.83 4.49
C VAL A 15 24.67 2.04 3.65
N VAL A 16 25.75 1.39 4.07
CA VAL A 16 26.99 1.34 3.29
C VAL A 16 27.43 -0.11 3.13
N PRO A 17 28.19 -0.45 2.07
CA PRO A 17 28.62 -1.82 1.83
C PRO A 17 29.36 -2.47 3.01
N GLY A 18 29.23 -3.78 3.12
CA GLY A 18 29.85 -4.63 4.14
C GLY A 18 28.98 -4.94 5.37
N THR A 19 29.63 -5.44 6.43
CA THR A 19 28.97 -5.76 7.70
C THR A 19 29.06 -4.59 8.68
N ASN A 20 27.93 -3.98 9.01
CA ASN A 20 27.83 -2.75 9.81
C ASN A 20 26.70 -2.82 10.85
N SER A 21 26.76 -1.97 11.87
CA SER A 21 25.68 -1.78 12.85
C SER A 21 25.07 -0.39 12.76
N TYR A 22 23.76 -0.31 12.99
CA TYR A 22 22.94 0.89 12.93
C TYR A 22 22.07 0.94 14.18
N ASP A 23 22.08 2.07 14.89
CA ASP A 23 21.25 2.31 16.06
C ASP A 23 20.55 3.66 15.92
N GLY A 24 19.23 3.65 15.74
CA GLY A 24 18.44 4.89 15.62
C GLY A 24 18.40 5.69 16.93
N LEU A 25 18.56 5.00 18.06
CA LEU A 25 18.39 5.46 19.44
C LEU A 25 16.93 5.79 19.79
N GLY A 26 16.46 7.02 19.57
CA GLY A 26 15.11 7.39 19.93
C GLY A 26 14.49 8.30 18.89
N GLY A 27 13.18 8.24 18.73
CA GLY A 27 12.50 8.89 17.62
C GLY A 27 11.81 7.83 16.77
N THR A 28 11.55 8.17 15.52
CA THR A 28 11.06 7.24 14.50
C THR A 28 12.11 7.21 13.41
N ASP A 29 12.88 6.14 13.37
CA ASP A 29 14.09 6.02 12.60
C ASP A 29 13.89 5.11 11.39
N THR A 30 14.63 5.41 10.33
CA THR A 30 14.64 4.64 9.08
C THR A 30 16.06 4.18 8.77
N LEU A 31 16.24 2.88 8.57
CA LEU A 31 17.43 2.33 7.94
C LEU A 31 17.15 2.17 6.44
N ASP A 32 17.83 2.96 5.62
CA ASP A 32 17.49 3.14 4.21
C ASP A 32 18.45 2.41 3.26
N PHE A 33 17.87 1.66 2.32
CA PHE A 33 18.52 0.84 1.30
C PHE A 33 18.13 1.37 -0.10
N PRO A 34 18.56 2.59 -0.47
CA PRO A 34 17.98 3.35 -1.58
C PRO A 34 18.12 2.68 -2.96
N GLU A 35 19.13 1.81 -3.12
CA GLU A 35 19.45 1.16 -4.39
C GLU A 35 18.95 -0.29 -4.44
N THR A 36 18.14 -0.74 -3.47
CA THR A 36 17.76 -2.15 -3.34
C THR A 36 16.25 -2.32 -3.25
N PRO A 37 15.62 -3.03 -4.20
CA PRO A 37 14.26 -3.53 -4.05
C PRO A 37 14.14 -4.53 -2.90
N PHE A 38 13.03 -4.50 -2.16
CA PHE A 38 12.83 -5.31 -0.97
C PHE A 38 12.96 -6.82 -1.22
N GLN A 39 12.56 -7.31 -2.40
CA GLN A 39 12.70 -8.72 -2.79
C GLN A 39 14.14 -9.27 -2.75
N HIS A 40 15.15 -8.39 -2.78
CA HIS A 40 16.56 -8.77 -2.69
C HIS A 40 17.10 -8.74 -1.26
N ALA A 41 16.30 -8.31 -0.30
CA ALA A 41 16.66 -8.22 1.10
C ALA A 41 16.10 -9.40 1.89
N MET A 42 16.92 -9.94 2.79
CA MET A 42 16.46 -10.88 3.80
C MET A 42 16.44 -10.19 5.17
N VAL A 43 15.25 -10.02 5.74
CA VAL A 43 15.06 -9.42 7.07
C VAL A 43 14.92 -10.54 8.11
N ALA A 44 15.73 -10.49 9.16
CA ALA A 44 15.63 -11.40 10.30
C ALA A 44 15.54 -10.59 11.61
N LYS A 45 14.40 -10.70 12.30
CA LYS A 45 14.15 -9.95 13.54
C LYS A 45 14.74 -10.65 14.76
N THR A 46 15.31 -9.85 15.68
CA THR A 46 15.76 -10.30 17.01
C THR A 46 14.97 -9.64 18.14
N GLY A 47 14.17 -8.62 17.82
CA GLY A 47 13.27 -7.92 18.71
C GLY A 47 12.34 -6.99 17.91
N PRO A 48 11.43 -6.26 18.56
CA PRO A 48 10.44 -5.40 17.89
C PRO A 48 11.03 -4.40 16.90
N LEU A 49 12.15 -3.77 17.27
CA LEU A 49 12.85 -2.73 16.50
C LEU A 49 14.31 -3.10 16.25
N SER A 50 14.63 -4.39 16.26
CA SER A 50 15.99 -4.88 16.09
C SER A 50 16.07 -6.16 15.26
N GLY A 51 17.17 -6.33 14.55
CA GLY A 51 17.35 -7.42 13.62
C GLY A 51 18.55 -7.25 12.72
N THR A 52 18.52 -7.96 11.61
CA THR A 52 19.51 -7.86 10.54
C THR A 52 18.82 -7.81 9.19
N VAL A 53 19.37 -7.02 8.27
CA VAL A 53 19.07 -7.09 6.84
C VAL A 53 20.29 -7.65 6.12
N THR A 54 20.10 -8.66 5.27
CA THR A 54 21.16 -9.24 4.44
C THR A 54 20.87 -9.02 2.96
N ILE A 55 21.81 -8.43 2.22
CA ILE A 55 21.72 -8.16 0.78
C ILE A 55 23.06 -8.52 0.14
N GLY A 56 23.07 -9.46 -0.81
CA GLY A 56 24.29 -9.79 -1.57
C GLY A 56 25.50 -10.24 -0.73
N GLY A 57 25.29 -10.64 0.53
CA GLY A 57 26.35 -11.00 1.50
C GLY A 57 26.76 -9.87 2.45
N ASP A 58 26.33 -8.63 2.19
CA ASP A 58 26.41 -7.53 3.15
C ASP A 58 25.35 -7.71 4.25
N VAL A 59 25.68 -7.28 5.46
CA VAL A 59 24.84 -7.48 6.65
C VAL A 59 24.75 -6.19 7.45
N SER A 60 23.55 -5.64 7.52
CA SER A 60 23.22 -4.48 8.34
C SER A 60 22.48 -4.94 9.59
N THR A 61 23.14 -4.92 10.74
CA THR A 61 22.47 -5.14 12.04
C THR A 61 21.84 -3.84 12.50
N PHE A 62 20.58 -3.88 12.89
CA PHE A 62 19.84 -2.69 13.32
C PHE A 62 19.25 -2.84 14.73
N ALA A 63 19.14 -1.72 15.43
CA ALA A 63 18.48 -1.57 16.72
C ALA A 63 17.79 -0.20 16.79
N ASN A 64 16.66 -0.11 17.51
CA ASN A 64 15.83 1.10 17.59
C ASN A 64 15.55 1.68 16.20
N ILE A 65 15.11 0.83 15.27
CA ILE A 65 14.69 1.23 13.92
C ILE A 65 13.24 0.80 13.71
N GLU A 66 12.39 1.79 13.46
CA GLU A 66 10.97 1.65 13.16
C GLU A 66 10.73 1.28 11.69
N ASN A 67 11.55 1.76 10.77
CA ASN A 67 11.34 1.58 9.33
C ASN A 67 12.59 1.04 8.62
N LEU A 68 12.38 0.12 7.69
CA LEU A 68 13.37 -0.20 6.66
C LEU A 68 12.90 0.41 5.34
N GLY A 69 13.65 1.36 4.82
CA GLY A 69 13.39 1.96 3.52
C GLY A 69 14.07 1.17 2.41
N PHE A 70 13.37 0.91 1.33
CA PHE A 70 13.86 0.25 0.12
C PHE A 70 13.51 1.07 -1.09
N PHE A 71 14.10 0.73 -2.24
CA PHE A 71 13.81 1.44 -3.48
C PHE A 71 12.32 1.40 -3.85
N ASP A 72 11.64 0.29 -3.57
CA ASP A 72 10.26 0.00 -3.98
C ASP A 72 9.23 0.15 -2.85
N GLY A 73 9.63 0.64 -1.67
CA GLY A 73 8.71 0.85 -0.56
C GLY A 73 9.35 0.84 0.81
N ARG A 74 8.51 0.73 1.82
CA ARG A 74 8.88 0.83 3.23
C ARG A 74 8.31 -0.35 3.99
N LEU A 75 9.16 -1.00 4.79
CA LEU A 75 8.72 -1.97 5.79
C LEU A 75 8.69 -1.30 7.16
N THR A 76 7.50 -1.06 7.71
CA THR A 76 7.35 -0.44 9.04
C THR A 76 7.08 -1.47 10.14
N PHE A 77 7.66 -1.23 11.31
CA PHE A 77 7.45 -1.97 12.56
C PHE A 77 6.79 -1.10 13.63
N ASP A 78 6.51 0.18 13.33
CA ASP A 78 5.96 1.11 14.31
C ASP A 78 4.46 0.87 14.50
N ILE A 79 4.10 0.50 15.73
CA ILE A 79 2.72 0.25 16.12
C ILE A 79 1.87 1.53 16.08
N ASN A 80 2.48 2.71 16.06
CA ASN A 80 1.81 4.00 15.97
C ASN A 80 1.80 4.58 14.55
N ASP A 81 2.38 3.88 13.56
CA ASP A 81 2.35 4.30 12.17
C ASP A 81 0.91 4.38 11.66
N ARG A 82 0.67 5.25 10.67
CA ARG A 82 -0.63 5.42 10.01
C ARG A 82 -1.04 4.13 9.29
N ASP A 83 -0.06 3.42 8.75
CA ASP A 83 -0.20 2.09 8.17
C ASP A 83 -0.74 1.08 9.19
N ALA A 84 -0.23 1.15 10.43
CA ALA A 84 -0.73 0.32 11.52
C ALA A 84 -2.18 0.67 11.91
N GLN A 85 -2.60 1.94 11.74
CA GLN A 85 -4.00 2.35 11.96
C GLN A 85 -4.94 1.73 10.93
N ILE A 86 -4.57 1.70 9.64
CA ILE A 86 -5.36 1.04 8.61
C ILE A 86 -5.41 -0.46 8.84
N PHE A 87 -4.28 -1.10 9.18
CA PHE A 87 -4.25 -2.51 9.53
C PHE A 87 -5.22 -2.83 10.68
N ARG A 88 -5.16 -2.09 11.78
CA ARG A 88 -6.07 -2.27 12.93
C ARG A 88 -7.52 -1.99 12.59
N LEU A 89 -7.79 -1.02 11.72
CA LEU A 89 -9.16 -0.72 11.32
C LEU A 89 -9.78 -1.87 10.52
N TYR A 90 -8.99 -2.55 9.67
CA TYR A 90 -9.39 -3.78 8.99
C TYR A 90 -9.66 -4.93 9.98
N GLU A 91 -8.75 -5.19 10.92
CA GLU A 91 -8.95 -6.19 11.97
C GLU A 91 -10.22 -5.89 12.79
N THR A 92 -10.45 -4.63 13.15
CA THR A 92 -11.61 -4.20 13.93
C THR A 92 -12.92 -4.34 13.15
N ALA A 93 -12.94 -3.98 11.86
CA ALA A 93 -14.14 -3.98 11.06
C ALA A 93 -14.51 -5.37 10.54
N PHE A 94 -13.51 -6.15 10.13
CA PHE A 94 -13.68 -7.31 9.29
C PHE A 94 -13.01 -8.57 9.83
N ASP A 95 -12.30 -8.50 10.96
CA ASP A 95 -11.63 -9.64 11.59
C ASP A 95 -10.63 -10.33 10.64
N ARG A 96 -9.89 -9.51 9.89
CA ARG A 96 -8.85 -9.95 8.95
C ARG A 96 -7.88 -8.82 8.62
N ALA A 97 -6.66 -9.21 8.25
CA ALA A 97 -5.70 -8.33 7.60
C ALA A 97 -6.24 -7.87 6.22
N PRO A 98 -5.86 -6.65 5.79
CA PRO A 98 -6.16 -6.21 4.44
C PRO A 98 -5.36 -6.99 3.40
N ASP A 99 -5.91 -7.14 2.21
CA ASP A 99 -5.11 -7.43 1.02
C ASP A 99 -4.27 -6.20 0.64
N GLN A 100 -3.15 -6.40 -0.07
CA GLN A 100 -2.24 -5.31 -0.40
C GLN A 100 -2.93 -4.16 -1.17
N PRO A 101 -3.69 -4.40 -2.26
CA PRO A 101 -4.35 -3.30 -2.97
C PRO A 101 -5.32 -2.51 -2.09
N GLY A 102 -6.08 -3.20 -1.24
CA GLY A 102 -6.98 -2.58 -0.28
C GLY A 102 -6.24 -1.78 0.80
N PHE A 103 -5.15 -2.31 1.34
CA PHE A 103 -4.31 -1.64 2.33
C PHE A 103 -3.80 -0.30 1.79
N GLU A 104 -3.12 -0.37 0.64
CA GLU A 104 -2.50 0.75 -0.07
C GLU A 104 -3.51 1.84 -0.45
N SER A 105 -4.69 1.43 -0.91
CA SER A 105 -5.75 2.38 -1.25
C SER A 105 -6.15 3.23 -0.04
N TRP A 106 -6.25 2.61 1.15
CA TRP A 106 -6.66 3.32 2.36
C TRP A 106 -5.54 4.07 3.04
N THR A 107 -4.29 3.58 3.04
CA THR A 107 -3.13 4.32 3.58
C THR A 107 -2.92 5.62 2.79
N ASN A 108 -2.95 5.55 1.46
CA ASN A 108 -2.89 6.72 0.58
C ASN A 108 -4.01 7.74 0.85
N LEU A 109 -5.24 7.26 1.05
CA LEU A 109 -6.37 8.13 1.38
C LEU A 109 -6.23 8.74 2.78
N LEU A 110 -5.70 7.99 3.74
CA LEU A 110 -5.46 8.46 5.09
C LEU A 110 -4.44 9.60 5.06
N ASP A 111 -3.33 9.48 4.32
CA ASP A 111 -2.23 10.45 4.32
C ASP A 111 -2.58 11.84 3.80
N GLY A 112 -3.52 11.94 2.84
CA GLY A 112 -3.85 13.23 2.22
C GLY A 112 -5.31 13.66 2.26
N THR A 113 -6.24 12.72 2.27
CA THR A 113 -7.64 13.00 1.85
C THR A 113 -8.65 12.88 2.98
N PHE A 114 -8.57 11.79 3.74
CA PHE A 114 -9.57 11.42 4.74
C PHE A 114 -8.94 11.19 6.11
N SER A 115 -9.67 11.58 7.16
CA SER A 115 -9.36 11.14 8.51
C SER A 115 -9.66 9.64 8.70
N LEU A 116 -9.01 9.02 9.68
CA LEU A 116 -9.28 7.62 10.05
C LEU A 116 -10.77 7.39 10.36
N LYS A 117 -11.44 8.38 10.98
CA LYS A 117 -12.90 8.36 11.21
C LYS A 117 -13.68 8.25 9.90
N GLN A 118 -13.37 9.07 8.90
CA GLN A 118 -14.07 9.04 7.62
C GLN A 118 -13.85 7.70 6.90
N ILE A 119 -12.64 7.14 6.99
CA ILE A 119 -12.34 5.80 6.49
C ILE A 119 -13.18 4.75 7.23
N ALA A 120 -13.26 4.81 8.55
CA ALA A 120 -14.11 3.93 9.35
C ALA A 120 -15.60 4.04 8.96
N ASP A 121 -16.10 5.25 8.68
CA ASP A 121 -17.45 5.46 8.18
C ASP A 121 -17.66 4.81 6.79
N PHE A 122 -16.67 4.86 5.90
CA PHE A 122 -16.71 4.12 4.64
C PHE A 122 -16.72 2.61 4.85
N PHE A 123 -15.97 2.08 5.83
CA PHE A 123 -15.96 0.64 6.13
C PHE A 123 -17.34 0.19 6.62
N ILE A 124 -17.95 0.92 7.56
CA ILE A 124 -19.30 0.62 8.08
C ILE A 124 -20.36 0.64 6.96
N THR A 125 -20.25 1.58 6.02
CA THR A 125 -21.24 1.75 4.94
C THR A 125 -20.94 0.93 3.68
N SER A 126 -19.81 0.24 3.64
CA SER A 126 -19.44 -0.68 2.57
C SER A 126 -20.39 -1.89 2.49
N PRO A 127 -20.44 -2.62 1.35
CA PRO A 127 -21.18 -3.87 1.27
C PRO A 127 -20.78 -4.90 2.36
N GLU A 128 -19.50 -5.00 2.70
CA GLU A 128 -19.01 -5.91 3.75
C GLU A 128 -19.46 -5.45 5.14
N GLY A 129 -19.31 -4.15 5.44
CA GLY A 129 -19.72 -3.56 6.73
C GLY A 129 -21.23 -3.58 6.94
N THR A 130 -22.02 -3.34 5.89
CA THR A 130 -23.49 -3.44 5.96
C THR A 130 -23.96 -4.89 6.13
N ALA A 131 -23.28 -5.85 5.50
CA ALA A 131 -23.56 -7.27 5.70
C ALA A 131 -23.28 -7.72 7.15
N ARG A 132 -22.20 -7.21 7.76
CA ARG A 132 -21.84 -7.55 9.15
C ARG A 132 -22.68 -6.78 10.17
N PHE A 133 -22.72 -5.45 10.07
CA PHE A 133 -23.23 -4.58 11.14
C PHE A 133 -24.60 -3.96 10.84
N GLY A 134 -25.08 -4.00 9.60
CA GLY A 134 -26.24 -3.22 9.15
C GLY A 134 -27.56 -3.54 9.84
N ASN A 135 -27.73 -4.76 10.33
CA ASN A 135 -28.95 -5.21 11.03
C ASN A 135 -28.83 -5.16 12.57
N LEU A 136 -27.65 -4.84 13.10
CA LEU A 136 -27.42 -4.77 14.55
C LEU A 136 -27.97 -3.45 15.09
N ASP A 137 -28.56 -3.46 16.27
CA ASP A 137 -28.73 -2.24 17.05
C ASP A 137 -27.39 -1.80 17.68
N ASN A 138 -27.35 -0.63 18.31
CA ASN A 138 -26.11 -0.09 18.86
C ASN A 138 -25.56 -0.94 20.02
N THR A 139 -26.42 -1.59 20.79
CA THR A 139 -26.00 -2.45 21.90
C THR A 139 -25.37 -3.74 21.38
N ALA A 140 -25.99 -4.37 20.39
CA ALA A 140 -25.47 -5.57 19.73
C ALA A 140 -24.16 -5.28 18.99
N PHE A 141 -24.09 -4.16 18.25
CA PHE A 141 -22.88 -3.72 17.55
C PHE A 141 -21.68 -3.58 18.50
N VAL A 142 -21.85 -2.85 19.61
CA VAL A 142 -20.78 -2.68 20.61
C VAL A 142 -20.41 -4.01 21.27
N THR A 143 -21.42 -4.85 21.57
CA THR A 143 -21.18 -6.16 22.19
C THR A 143 -20.36 -7.08 21.29
N GLU A 144 -20.63 -7.06 19.99
CA GLU A 144 -19.88 -7.82 18.98
C GLU A 144 -18.42 -7.35 18.91
N LEU A 145 -18.17 -6.03 18.84
CA LEU A 145 -16.81 -5.50 18.81
C LEU A 145 -15.98 -5.92 20.04
N TYR A 146 -16.57 -5.95 21.24
CA TYR A 146 -15.85 -6.45 22.43
C TYR A 146 -15.43 -7.92 22.30
N GLN A 147 -16.27 -8.77 21.73
CA GLN A 147 -15.96 -10.18 21.54
C GLN A 147 -14.93 -10.38 20.44
N ASP A 148 -15.16 -9.80 19.27
CA ASP A 148 -14.39 -10.11 18.07
C ASP A 148 -13.05 -9.37 18.07
N VAL A 149 -13.03 -8.11 18.53
CA VAL A 149 -11.83 -7.25 18.46
C VAL A 149 -10.97 -7.37 19.72
N LEU A 150 -11.59 -7.58 20.89
CA LEU A 150 -10.90 -7.60 22.19
C LEU A 150 -10.92 -8.99 22.86
N GLY A 151 -11.65 -9.96 22.30
CA GLY A 151 -11.69 -11.33 22.84
C GLY A 151 -12.35 -11.44 24.22
N ARG A 152 -13.18 -10.46 24.62
CA ARG A 152 -13.77 -10.42 25.97
C ARG A 152 -15.20 -9.89 25.98
N SER A 153 -15.92 -10.20 27.06
CA SER A 153 -17.24 -9.59 27.29
C SER A 153 -17.10 -8.19 27.87
N ALA A 154 -17.93 -7.25 27.42
CA ALA A 154 -18.05 -5.95 28.05
C ALA A 154 -18.92 -5.97 29.31
N THR A 155 -18.59 -5.05 30.21
CA THR A 155 -19.46 -4.68 31.33
C THR A 155 -20.64 -3.83 30.83
N PRO A 156 -21.77 -3.79 31.58
CA PRO A 156 -22.88 -2.90 31.25
C PRO A 156 -22.49 -1.41 31.18
N GLY A 157 -21.50 -0.99 31.97
CA GLY A 157 -21.01 0.39 31.96
C GLY A 157 -20.28 0.75 30.67
N GLU A 158 -19.42 -0.14 30.18
CA GLU A 158 -18.73 0.01 28.89
C GLU A 158 -19.72 0.10 27.72
N ILE A 159 -20.68 -0.82 27.65
CA ILE A 159 -21.72 -0.81 26.61
C ILE A 159 -22.52 0.51 26.65
N ASN A 160 -22.96 0.92 27.85
CA ASN A 160 -23.72 2.15 28.00
C ASN A 160 -22.90 3.39 27.61
N GLY A 161 -21.58 3.40 27.84
CA GLY A 161 -20.69 4.48 27.40
C GLY A 161 -20.74 4.69 25.90
N TRP A 162 -20.55 3.62 25.13
CA TRP A 162 -20.60 3.66 23.66
C TRP A 162 -22.00 3.97 23.12
N VAL A 163 -23.05 3.40 23.70
CA VAL A 163 -24.43 3.68 23.28
C VAL A 163 -24.79 5.15 23.53
N ASN A 164 -24.32 5.74 24.64
CA ASN A 164 -24.50 7.16 24.94
C ASN A 164 -23.70 8.08 23.99
N LEU A 165 -22.52 7.64 23.55
CA LEU A 165 -21.75 8.32 22.50
C LEU A 165 -22.56 8.35 21.20
N LEU A 166 -23.03 7.19 20.73
CA LEU A 166 -23.85 7.08 19.51
C LEU A 166 -25.19 7.82 19.58
N ALA A 167 -25.64 8.23 20.76
CA ALA A 167 -26.82 9.07 20.92
C ALA A 167 -26.54 10.58 20.75
N GLN A 168 -25.27 11.00 20.74
CA GLN A 168 -24.91 12.40 20.54
C GLN A 168 -25.03 12.79 19.07
N PRO A 169 -25.44 14.04 18.76
CA PRO A 169 -25.48 14.52 17.38
C PRO A 169 -24.10 14.53 16.73
N GLY A 170 -23.98 13.88 15.58
CA GLY A 170 -22.74 13.84 14.78
C GLY A 170 -21.83 12.66 15.07
N GLU A 171 -22.08 11.90 16.14
CA GLU A 171 -21.39 10.65 16.42
C GLU A 171 -21.92 9.52 15.54
N THR A 172 -21.03 8.64 15.14
CA THR A 172 -21.24 7.60 14.13
C THR A 172 -20.70 6.27 14.61
N ARG A 173 -21.09 5.18 13.95
CA ARG A 173 -20.45 3.88 14.19
C ARG A 173 -18.97 3.87 13.78
N GLY A 174 -18.56 4.76 12.87
CA GLY A 174 -17.14 4.99 12.59
C GLY A 174 -16.37 5.50 13.81
N ASP A 175 -16.96 6.36 14.65
CA ASP A 175 -16.33 6.82 15.91
C ASP A 175 -16.06 5.67 16.87
N VAL A 176 -17.05 4.78 17.01
CA VAL A 176 -16.91 3.58 17.85
C VAL A 176 -15.84 2.66 17.27
N LEU A 177 -15.84 2.44 15.95
CA LEU A 177 -14.87 1.57 15.29
C LEU A 177 -13.43 2.08 15.49
N VAL A 178 -13.19 3.38 15.29
CA VAL A 178 -11.89 4.01 15.62
C VAL A 178 -11.56 3.88 17.10
N GLY A 179 -12.55 4.06 17.98
CA GLY A 179 -12.37 3.92 19.42
C GLY A 179 -11.93 2.52 19.87
N PHE A 180 -12.39 1.46 19.20
CA PHE A 180 -11.90 0.10 19.43
C PHE A 180 -10.54 -0.14 18.77
N SER A 181 -10.40 0.22 17.49
CA SER A 181 -9.16 0.08 16.69
C SER A 181 -7.97 0.69 17.41
N GLU A 182 -8.12 1.93 17.89
CA GLU A 182 -7.03 2.70 18.50
C GLU A 182 -7.05 2.63 20.03
N SER A 183 -7.84 1.72 20.61
CA SER A 183 -7.75 1.42 22.04
C SER A 183 -6.39 0.81 22.37
N GLN A 184 -5.83 1.15 23.53
CA GLN A 184 -4.57 0.55 23.97
C GLN A 184 -4.62 -0.99 24.02
N GLU A 185 -5.80 -1.54 24.31
CA GLU A 185 -6.03 -2.99 24.34
C GLU A 185 -5.85 -3.59 22.94
N HIS A 186 -6.49 -3.03 21.92
CA HIS A 186 -6.37 -3.54 20.55
C HIS A 186 -5.01 -3.23 19.91
N VAL A 187 -4.42 -2.07 20.19
CA VAL A 187 -3.02 -1.76 19.80
C VAL A 187 -2.08 -2.83 20.35
N ASN A 188 -2.23 -3.25 21.61
CA ASN A 188 -1.41 -4.32 22.19
C ASN A 188 -1.67 -5.69 21.55
N LEU A 189 -2.91 -5.99 21.18
CA LEU A 189 -3.28 -7.26 20.53
C LEU A 189 -2.67 -7.38 19.13
N THR A 190 -2.65 -6.29 18.37
CA THR A 190 -2.14 -6.23 17.00
C THR A 190 -0.64 -5.93 16.91
N ALA A 191 -0.02 -5.43 17.97
CA ALA A 191 1.41 -5.08 18.00
C ALA A 191 2.33 -6.19 17.47
N PRO A 192 2.15 -7.49 17.79
CA PRO A 192 2.99 -8.55 17.23
C PRO A 192 2.91 -8.66 15.71
N ALA A 193 1.72 -8.44 15.11
CA ALA A 193 1.53 -8.48 13.67
C ALA A 193 2.21 -7.28 13.00
N VAL A 194 2.02 -6.07 13.54
CA VAL A 194 2.66 -4.85 13.03
C VAL A 194 4.20 -4.95 13.15
N GLN A 195 4.70 -5.44 14.28
CA GLN A 195 6.15 -5.58 14.52
C GLN A 195 6.81 -6.70 13.70
N ALA A 196 6.01 -7.60 13.10
CA ALA A 196 6.51 -8.52 12.08
C ALA A 196 6.88 -7.79 10.77
N GLY A 197 6.25 -6.63 10.52
CA GLY A 197 6.46 -5.78 9.37
C GLY A 197 5.19 -5.58 8.57
N LEU A 198 4.78 -4.32 8.38
CA LEU A 198 3.79 -3.93 7.37
C LEU A 198 4.53 -3.36 6.17
N TRP A 199 4.28 -3.95 4.99
CA TRP A 199 4.85 -3.48 3.73
C TRP A 199 3.93 -2.42 3.13
N ASP A 200 4.51 -1.26 2.86
CA ASP A 200 3.89 -0.10 2.22
C ASP A 200 4.68 0.19 0.93
N ASN A 201 4.05 0.03 -0.24
CA ASN A 201 4.72 0.15 -1.52
C ASN A 201 4.96 1.62 -1.85
N ASP A 202 6.10 1.91 -2.47
CA ASP A 202 6.29 3.21 -3.07
C ASP A 202 5.33 3.37 -4.26
N ARG A 203 4.41 4.33 -4.13
CA ARG A 203 3.36 4.59 -5.12
C ARG A 203 3.91 4.96 -6.49
N ASP A 204 5.01 5.69 -6.54
CA ASP A 204 5.61 6.10 -7.79
C ASP A 204 6.27 4.92 -8.47
N ILE A 205 6.93 4.04 -7.71
CA ILE A 205 7.47 2.79 -8.25
C ILE A 205 6.38 1.85 -8.74
N ILE A 206 5.23 1.76 -8.06
CA ILE A 206 4.06 1.01 -8.54
C ILE A 206 3.52 1.61 -9.84
N ASN A 207 3.33 2.93 -9.91
CA ASN A 207 2.86 3.61 -11.12
C ASN A 207 3.81 3.39 -12.31
N ILE A 208 5.12 3.49 -12.09
CA ILE A 208 6.14 3.19 -13.10
C ILE A 208 6.03 1.73 -13.54
N SER A 209 5.89 0.81 -12.60
CA SER A 209 5.72 -0.61 -12.89
C SER A 209 4.48 -0.88 -13.74
N ILE A 210 3.34 -0.24 -13.44
CA ILE A 210 2.10 -0.37 -14.24
C ILE A 210 2.32 0.09 -15.68
N VAL A 211 2.97 1.24 -15.87
CA VAL A 211 3.31 1.80 -17.19
C VAL A 211 4.20 0.82 -17.96
N TYR A 212 5.27 0.33 -17.35
CA TYR A 212 6.17 -0.65 -17.99
C TYR A 212 5.48 -1.97 -18.33
N HIS A 213 4.70 -2.54 -17.41
CA HIS A 213 3.99 -3.79 -17.65
C HIS A 213 2.93 -3.64 -18.72
N THR A 214 2.13 -2.56 -18.68
CA THR A 214 1.05 -2.34 -19.65
C THR A 214 1.58 -2.01 -21.04
N GLY A 215 2.72 -1.31 -21.14
CA GLY A 215 3.26 -0.84 -22.42
C GLY A 215 4.36 -1.70 -23.03
N LEU A 216 5.05 -2.54 -22.25
CA LEU A 216 6.20 -3.34 -22.71
C LEU A 216 6.18 -4.79 -22.20
N GLY A 217 5.18 -5.19 -21.43
CA GLY A 217 5.05 -6.55 -20.90
C GLY A 217 6.15 -6.97 -19.92
N ARG A 218 6.83 -6.02 -19.26
CA ARG A 218 7.95 -6.28 -18.35
C ARG A 218 8.05 -5.22 -17.26
N ALA A 219 8.74 -5.51 -16.17
CA ALA A 219 9.11 -4.52 -15.15
C ALA A 219 10.22 -3.58 -15.67
N PRO A 220 10.36 -2.37 -15.09
CA PRO A 220 11.55 -1.55 -15.32
C PRO A 220 12.81 -2.22 -14.76
N ASP A 221 13.97 -1.91 -15.33
CA ASP A 221 15.23 -2.11 -14.61
C ASP A 221 15.44 -0.97 -13.59
N LEU A 222 16.41 -1.13 -12.68
CA LEU A 222 16.63 -0.16 -11.61
C LEU A 222 16.98 1.24 -12.16
N ASP A 223 17.82 1.32 -13.19
CA ASP A 223 18.21 2.58 -13.83
C ASP A 223 17.01 3.29 -14.47
N GLY A 224 16.15 2.53 -15.16
CA GLY A 224 14.91 3.03 -15.75
C GLY A 224 13.93 3.51 -14.69
N ALA A 225 13.73 2.72 -13.62
CA ALA A 225 12.86 3.10 -12.51
C ALA A 225 13.34 4.40 -11.84
N HIS A 226 14.64 4.55 -11.57
CA HIS A 226 15.22 5.80 -11.06
C HIS A 226 15.00 6.99 -11.99
N ALA A 227 15.17 6.80 -13.30
CA ALA A 227 14.99 7.88 -14.25
C ALA A 227 13.54 8.39 -14.26
N TRP A 228 12.56 7.48 -14.16
CA TRP A 228 11.15 7.86 -14.11
C TRP A 228 10.72 8.40 -12.75
N ALA A 229 11.23 7.87 -11.64
CA ALA A 229 11.00 8.44 -10.31
C ALA A 229 11.51 9.89 -10.24
N ALA A 230 12.73 10.14 -10.73
CA ALA A 230 13.27 11.49 -10.83
C ALA A 230 12.44 12.41 -11.75
N PHE A 231 11.84 11.87 -12.81
CA PHE A 231 10.91 12.63 -13.65
C PHE A 231 9.64 13.03 -12.89
N LEU A 232 9.04 12.11 -12.15
CA LEU A 232 7.86 12.37 -11.30
C LEU A 232 8.15 13.46 -10.27
N ASP A 233 9.27 13.35 -9.57
CA ASP A 233 9.68 14.31 -8.53
C ASP A 233 9.97 15.71 -9.08
N ILE A 234 10.87 15.80 -10.07
CA ILE A 234 11.38 17.09 -10.57
C ILE A 234 10.28 17.87 -11.30
N ALA A 235 9.42 17.16 -12.05
CA ALA A 235 8.33 17.78 -12.79
C ALA A 235 7.06 17.96 -11.96
N ASN A 236 6.98 17.35 -10.76
CA ASN A 236 5.72 17.14 -10.05
C ASN A 236 4.67 16.55 -11.00
N ALA A 237 5.08 15.53 -11.76
CA ALA A 237 4.31 14.95 -12.85
C ALA A 237 3.24 13.98 -12.31
N SER A 238 2.09 13.96 -12.98
CA SER A 238 1.03 13.00 -12.70
C SER A 238 1.26 11.66 -13.39
N LEU A 239 0.48 10.64 -13.02
CA LEU A 239 0.43 9.38 -13.76
C LEU A 239 0.12 9.59 -15.25
N HIS A 240 -0.70 10.58 -15.60
CA HIS A 240 -0.99 10.93 -16.99
C HIS A 240 0.26 11.47 -17.69
N ASP A 241 1.00 12.38 -17.05
CA ASP A 241 2.24 12.93 -17.59
C ASP A 241 3.32 11.84 -17.78
N LEU A 242 3.43 10.92 -16.82
CA LEU A 242 4.29 9.74 -16.92
C LEU A 242 3.90 8.86 -18.10
N THR A 243 2.61 8.58 -18.26
CA THR A 243 2.09 7.72 -19.34
C THR A 243 2.36 8.34 -20.71
N ASP A 244 2.10 9.64 -20.87
CA ASP A 244 2.37 10.38 -22.11
C ASP A 244 3.87 10.41 -22.43
N ALA A 245 4.71 10.71 -21.44
CA ALA A 245 6.16 10.75 -21.60
C ALA A 245 6.72 9.37 -21.96
N PHE A 246 6.21 8.31 -21.33
CA PHE A 246 6.58 6.93 -21.62
C PHE A 246 6.17 6.51 -23.03
N ALA A 247 4.94 6.81 -23.46
CA ALA A 247 4.47 6.50 -24.80
C ALA A 247 5.29 7.19 -25.92
N ALA A 248 5.96 8.29 -25.59
CA ALA A 248 6.84 9.02 -26.51
C ALA A 248 8.22 8.37 -26.70
N VAL A 249 8.66 7.47 -25.80
CA VAL A 249 10.01 6.87 -25.89
C VAL A 249 10.14 5.94 -27.10
N PRO A 250 11.32 5.86 -27.75
CA PRO A 250 11.51 5.02 -28.92
C PRO A 250 11.15 3.55 -28.69
N GLU A 251 11.46 3.02 -27.51
CA GLU A 251 11.21 1.62 -27.16
C GLU A 251 9.71 1.27 -27.24
N PHE A 252 8.85 2.05 -26.57
CA PHE A 252 7.39 1.86 -26.63
C PHE A 252 6.87 1.96 -28.07
N ARG A 253 7.33 2.98 -28.81
CA ARG A 253 6.90 3.23 -30.19
C ARG A 253 7.31 2.10 -31.14
N ASP A 254 8.48 1.50 -30.91
CA ASP A 254 8.97 0.37 -31.69
C ASP A 254 8.27 -0.92 -31.32
N HIS A 255 7.98 -1.14 -30.03
CA HIS A 255 7.23 -2.30 -29.54
C HIS A 255 5.83 -2.39 -30.20
N HIS A 256 5.13 -1.26 -30.33
CA HIS A 256 3.77 -1.21 -30.91
C HIS A 256 3.73 -0.87 -32.41
N ARG A 257 4.89 -0.79 -33.07
CA ARG A 257 4.99 -0.32 -34.46
C ARG A 257 4.29 -1.29 -35.42
N GLY A 258 3.38 -0.77 -36.23
CA GLY A 258 2.75 -1.52 -37.33
C GLY A 258 1.67 -2.53 -36.90
N GLN A 259 1.35 -2.60 -35.61
CA GLN A 259 0.23 -3.38 -35.10
C GLN A 259 -1.10 -2.76 -35.54
N ASP A 260 -2.09 -3.60 -35.83
CA ASP A 260 -3.48 -3.14 -35.95
C ASP A 260 -4.08 -2.82 -34.58
N ASN A 261 -5.26 -2.19 -34.56
CA ASN A 261 -5.90 -1.75 -33.32
C ASN A 261 -6.31 -2.94 -32.43
N ALA A 262 -6.71 -4.07 -33.02
CA ALA A 262 -7.10 -5.25 -32.27
C ALA A 262 -5.91 -5.91 -31.56
N THR A 263 -4.77 -6.02 -32.25
CA THR A 263 -3.52 -6.55 -31.68
C THR A 263 -3.03 -5.66 -30.55
N TYR A 264 -3.01 -4.35 -30.77
CA TYR A 264 -2.60 -3.36 -29.77
C TYR A 264 -3.42 -3.48 -28.47
N VAL A 265 -4.75 -3.45 -28.58
CA VAL A 265 -5.64 -3.58 -27.41
C VAL A 265 -5.48 -4.93 -26.72
N THR A 266 -5.34 -6.01 -27.49
CA THR A 266 -5.17 -7.36 -26.91
C THR A 266 -3.91 -7.44 -26.07
N GLN A 267 -2.81 -6.84 -26.53
CA GLN A 267 -1.56 -6.78 -25.74
C GLN A 267 -1.73 -5.98 -24.45
N LEU A 268 -2.40 -4.82 -24.47
CA LEU A 268 -2.62 -4.05 -23.23
C LEU A 268 -3.39 -4.87 -22.17
N TYR A 269 -4.35 -5.71 -22.59
CA TYR A 269 -5.04 -6.62 -21.68
C TYR A 269 -4.12 -7.70 -21.12
N GLU A 270 -3.34 -8.36 -21.99
CA GLU A 270 -2.49 -9.48 -21.59
C GLU A 270 -1.30 -9.03 -20.72
N GLU A 271 -0.67 -7.93 -21.11
CA GLU A 271 0.54 -7.40 -20.49
C GLU A 271 0.22 -6.53 -19.26
N GLY A 272 -0.79 -5.66 -19.37
CA GLY A 272 -1.17 -4.73 -18.30
C GLY A 272 -2.12 -5.32 -17.28
N LEU A 273 -3.10 -6.13 -17.71
CA LEU A 273 -4.14 -6.68 -16.83
C LEU A 273 -3.94 -8.17 -16.53
N GLY A 274 -2.93 -8.80 -17.14
CA GLY A 274 -2.60 -10.21 -16.88
C GLY A 274 -3.64 -11.21 -17.37
N ARG A 275 -4.51 -10.83 -18.33
CA ARG A 275 -5.60 -11.70 -18.81
C ARG A 275 -5.87 -11.58 -20.31
N THR A 276 -6.38 -12.66 -20.89
CA THR A 276 -6.88 -12.65 -22.28
C THR A 276 -8.26 -11.98 -22.32
N PRO A 277 -8.48 -10.96 -23.16
CA PRO A 277 -9.78 -10.32 -23.30
C PRO A 277 -10.77 -11.15 -24.13
N SER A 278 -12.05 -10.93 -23.90
CA SER A 278 -13.09 -11.37 -24.82
C SER A 278 -13.07 -10.55 -26.11
N GLN A 279 -13.57 -11.13 -27.20
CA GLN A 279 -13.68 -10.42 -28.47
C GLN A 279 -14.55 -9.16 -28.38
N ALA A 280 -15.56 -9.16 -27.49
CA ALA A 280 -16.43 -8.00 -27.29
C ALA A 280 -15.70 -6.83 -26.63
N GLU A 281 -14.82 -7.10 -25.66
CA GLU A 281 -13.96 -6.09 -25.04
C GLU A 281 -13.01 -5.46 -26.08
N VAL A 282 -12.33 -6.29 -26.88
CA VAL A 282 -11.44 -5.81 -27.95
C VAL A 282 -12.21 -4.96 -28.97
N ASN A 283 -13.37 -5.43 -29.45
CA ASN A 283 -14.17 -4.70 -30.44
C ASN A 283 -14.65 -3.33 -29.93
N SER A 284 -14.90 -3.19 -28.63
CA SER A 284 -15.34 -1.93 -28.02
C SER A 284 -14.25 -0.87 -28.12
N TRP A 285 -13.01 -1.22 -27.76
CA TRP A 285 -11.85 -0.32 -27.89
C TRP A 285 -11.48 -0.04 -29.34
N VAL A 286 -11.50 -1.05 -30.21
CA VAL A 286 -11.21 -0.88 -31.64
C VAL A 286 -12.18 0.12 -32.27
N SER A 287 -13.47 0.06 -31.91
CA SER A 287 -14.47 1.02 -32.41
C SER A 287 -14.14 2.46 -31.99
N LEU A 288 -13.62 2.67 -30.76
CA LEU A 288 -13.18 3.98 -30.29
C LEU A 288 -11.96 4.48 -31.08
N LEU A 289 -10.95 3.63 -31.25
CA LEU A 289 -9.75 3.94 -32.04
C LEU A 289 -10.10 4.28 -33.50
N ASP A 290 -10.99 3.51 -34.12
CA ASP A 290 -11.45 3.75 -35.49
C ASP A 290 -12.28 5.05 -35.62
N SER A 291 -12.88 5.51 -34.51
CA SER A 291 -13.61 6.78 -34.44
C SER A 291 -12.74 7.99 -34.12
N GLY A 292 -11.44 7.80 -33.91
CA GLY A 292 -10.45 8.87 -33.72
C GLY A 292 -9.90 9.03 -32.31
N THR A 293 -10.25 8.15 -31.37
CA THR A 293 -9.56 8.06 -30.07
C THR A 293 -8.08 7.70 -30.31
N SER A 294 -7.17 8.35 -29.60
CA SER A 294 -5.73 8.07 -29.74
C SER A 294 -5.35 6.79 -29.00
N ARG A 295 -4.27 6.13 -29.45
CA ARG A 295 -3.76 4.94 -28.75
C ARG A 295 -3.20 5.29 -27.38
N GLU A 296 -2.64 6.49 -27.25
CA GLU A 296 -2.13 7.05 -26.00
C GLU A 296 -3.25 7.19 -24.95
N LEU A 297 -4.44 7.62 -25.36
CA LEU A 297 -5.58 7.70 -24.44
C LEU A 297 -6.08 6.31 -24.03
N VAL A 298 -6.15 5.35 -24.98
CA VAL A 298 -6.49 3.96 -24.64
C VAL A 298 -5.44 3.37 -23.69
N TYR A 299 -4.16 3.64 -23.90
CA TYR A 299 -3.09 3.19 -23.01
C TYR A 299 -3.26 3.74 -21.59
N PHE A 300 -3.52 5.04 -21.45
CA PHE A 300 -3.79 5.67 -20.16
C PHE A 300 -5.02 5.07 -19.46
N ASP A 301 -6.09 4.77 -20.20
CA ASP A 301 -7.29 4.13 -19.64
C ASP A 301 -6.98 2.74 -19.06
N PHE A 302 -6.05 1.97 -19.67
CA PHE A 302 -5.59 0.69 -19.11
C PHE A 302 -4.71 0.90 -17.88
N VAL A 303 -3.69 1.77 -17.99
CA VAL A 303 -2.75 2.09 -16.90
C VAL A 303 -3.48 2.58 -15.64
N SER A 304 -4.50 3.42 -15.80
CA SER A 304 -5.27 3.98 -14.68
C SER A 304 -6.36 3.04 -14.13
N SER A 305 -6.51 1.84 -14.70
CA SER A 305 -7.54 0.90 -14.28
C SER A 305 -7.20 0.19 -12.97
N GLN A 306 -8.25 -0.15 -12.20
CA GLN A 306 -8.11 -0.95 -10.99
C GLN A 306 -7.56 -2.36 -11.28
N GLU A 307 -7.81 -2.90 -12.47
CA GLU A 307 -7.26 -4.20 -12.88
C GLU A 307 -5.75 -4.13 -13.07
N ALA A 308 -5.23 -3.04 -13.66
CA ALA A 308 -3.79 -2.87 -13.84
C ALA A 308 -3.08 -2.69 -12.49
N LEU A 309 -3.69 -1.92 -11.58
CA LEU A 309 -3.21 -1.78 -10.22
C LEU A 309 -3.17 -3.12 -9.47
N ALA A 310 -4.25 -3.89 -9.53
CA ALA A 310 -4.31 -5.21 -8.89
C ALA A 310 -3.28 -6.19 -9.49
N HIS A 311 -3.08 -6.14 -10.81
CA HIS A 311 -2.08 -6.96 -11.48
C HIS A 311 -0.66 -6.57 -11.06
N ALA A 312 -0.34 -5.27 -10.98
CA ALA A 312 0.96 -4.80 -10.52
C ALA A 312 1.24 -5.22 -9.07
N TYR A 313 0.27 -5.09 -8.16
CA TYR A 313 0.44 -5.59 -6.78
C TYR A 313 0.66 -7.11 -6.73
N ALA A 314 -0.06 -7.89 -7.55
CA ALA A 314 0.15 -9.34 -7.62
C ALA A 314 1.55 -9.73 -8.14
N GLN A 315 2.21 -8.84 -8.89
CA GLN A 315 3.59 -9.02 -9.34
C GLN A 315 4.60 -8.53 -8.30
N ALA A 316 4.25 -7.49 -7.54
CA ALA A 316 5.07 -6.92 -6.48
C ALA A 316 5.01 -7.71 -5.17
N THR A 317 3.99 -8.56 -4.95
CA THR A 317 3.82 -9.28 -3.67
C THR A 317 5.08 -10.03 -3.25
N HIS A 318 5.65 -9.57 -2.14
CA HIS A 318 6.76 -10.19 -1.44
C HIS A 318 6.21 -11.31 -0.55
N GLY A 319 6.70 -12.53 -0.76
CA GLY A 319 6.26 -13.73 -0.01
C GLY A 319 6.88 -13.88 1.37
#